data_AF-A0A5N6TCS7-F1
#
_entry.id   AF-A0A5N6TCS7-F1
#
_cell.length_a   1.000
_cell.length_b   1.000
_cell.length_c   1.000
_cell.angle_alpha   90.00
_cell.angle_beta   90.00
_cell.angle_gamma   90.00
#
_symmetry.space_group_name_H-M   'P 1'
#
loop_
_entity.id
_entity.type
_entity.pdbx_description
1 polymer ?
#
loop_
_entity_poly.entity_id
_entity_poly.type
_entity_poly.pdbx_seq_one_letter_code
_entity_poly.pdbx_strand_id
1 'polypeptide(L)'
;MQIENTTAMIPPPIEPDPDRDHSTKITINLSMDEMATTQEIPPQSMTPRSLYFAYGSNLSFTQMRLRCTGNPDRSSKPIAIARLDHWRWLICQAGYANVVPPAALRVSKEFEDFGDEVPVSGDEDAVFGVLFDMDVADEKLLDVHEGVDHHAGPSQHPDRVPVSVRPTEQGQGDYNKWYVPATVTTWLDEEHQRRWGGDVVNILVYVDENRARVSAPKVEYISRMNRAIREAETIGFPKKWAEDVMRKSIPLV
;
A
#
# COMPACT_ATOMS: atom_id res chain seq x y z
N MET A 1 12.12 -25.10 61.27
CA MET A 1 11.79 -24.66 59.90
C MET A 1 10.31 -24.34 59.90
N GLN A 2 9.98 -23.10 60.25
CA GLN A 2 8.63 -22.64 60.51
C GLN A 2 8.41 -21.34 59.73
N ILE A 3 7.29 -21.36 59.04
CA ILE A 3 6.67 -20.34 58.19
C ILE A 3 6.11 -19.25 59.11
N GLU A 4 6.54 -18.00 58.93
CA GLU A 4 5.92 -16.84 59.59
C GLU A 4 4.93 -16.17 58.64
N ASN A 5 3.69 -16.16 59.10
CA ASN A 5 2.53 -15.50 58.51
C ASN A 5 2.17 -14.36 59.46
N THR A 6 2.19 -13.11 59.00
CA THR A 6 1.86 -11.94 59.85
C THR A 6 0.65 -11.20 59.28
N THR A 7 -0.46 -11.27 60.00
CA THR A 7 -1.71 -10.51 59.79
C THR A 7 -1.74 -9.32 60.74
N ALA A 8 -2.13 -8.14 60.26
CA ALA A 8 -2.57 -6.99 61.07
C ALA A 8 -3.73 -6.30 60.30
N MET A 9 -4.99 -6.50 60.71
CA MET A 9 -5.81 -5.73 61.67
C MET A 9 -6.43 -4.43 61.11
N ILE A 10 -7.77 -4.43 61.04
CA ILE A 10 -8.69 -3.40 60.50
C ILE A 10 -9.24 -2.53 61.65
N PRO A 11 -9.38 -1.20 61.49
CA PRO A 11 -10.18 -0.35 62.39
C PRO A 11 -11.61 -0.04 61.88
N PRO A 12 -12.57 0.32 62.77
CA PRO A 12 -14.03 0.28 62.56
C PRO A 12 -14.65 1.63 62.04
N PRO A 13 -15.98 1.70 61.77
CA PRO A 13 -16.62 2.72 60.93
C PRO A 13 -17.20 3.91 61.72
N ILE A 14 -17.48 5.03 61.04
CA ILE A 14 -18.20 6.18 61.62
C ILE A 14 -19.38 6.56 60.69
N GLU A 15 -20.59 6.55 61.27
CA GLU A 15 -21.88 6.98 60.71
C GLU A 15 -22.28 8.39 61.25
N PRO A 16 -23.33 9.06 60.70
CA PRO A 16 -23.45 10.53 60.57
C PRO A 16 -24.38 11.19 61.60
N ASP A 17 -24.39 12.55 61.69
CA ASP A 17 -25.58 13.34 62.08
C ASP A 17 -25.44 14.88 61.78
N PRO A 18 -26.45 15.75 61.95
CA PRO A 18 -27.21 16.39 60.88
C PRO A 18 -27.29 17.93 61.07
N ASP A 19 -28.18 18.60 60.33
CA ASP A 19 -28.75 19.93 60.68
C ASP A 19 -27.92 21.17 60.28
N ARG A 20 -28.25 21.78 59.13
CA ARG A 20 -29.01 23.04 59.09
C ARG A 20 -29.26 23.57 57.67
N ASP A 21 -30.55 23.73 57.39
CA ASP A 21 -31.19 24.39 56.26
C ASP A 21 -31.03 25.93 56.29
N HIS A 22 -31.04 26.60 55.13
CA HIS A 22 -31.92 27.74 54.86
C HIS A 22 -31.84 28.27 53.41
N SER A 23 -33.04 28.54 52.90
CA SER A 23 -33.41 29.11 51.61
C SER A 23 -32.97 30.57 51.37
N THR A 24 -32.69 30.90 50.10
CA THR A 24 -33.17 32.10 49.34
C THR A 24 -32.09 32.94 48.63
N LYS A 25 -32.14 32.86 47.28
CA LYS A 25 -31.88 33.83 46.19
C LYS A 25 -30.70 34.82 46.31
N ILE A 26 -29.90 34.94 45.23
CA ILE A 26 -29.60 36.23 44.55
C ILE A 26 -29.00 35.96 43.16
N THR A 27 -29.52 36.71 42.20
CA THR A 27 -29.15 36.89 40.78
C THR A 27 -27.66 37.18 40.56
N ILE A 28 -27.05 36.58 39.54
CA ILE A 28 -25.80 37.09 38.96
C ILE A 28 -25.93 37.15 37.44
N ASN A 29 -25.80 38.38 36.92
CA ASN A 29 -25.82 38.73 35.51
C ASN A 29 -24.60 38.16 34.77
N LEU A 30 -24.84 37.75 33.53
CA LEU A 30 -23.84 37.37 32.53
C LEU A 30 -22.85 38.52 32.26
N SER A 31 -21.56 38.26 32.46
CA SER A 31 -20.48 39.00 31.81
C SER A 31 -19.83 38.10 30.77
N MET A 32 -20.03 38.43 29.50
CA MET A 32 -19.22 37.96 28.38
C MET A 32 -17.81 38.53 28.54
N ASP A 33 -16.83 37.69 28.86
CA ASP A 33 -15.47 37.79 28.34
C ASP A 33 -14.66 36.61 28.88
N GLU A 34 -14.63 35.54 28.10
CA GLU A 34 -13.47 34.65 28.01
C GLU A 34 -13.58 33.91 26.66
N MET A 35 -12.85 34.43 25.68
CA MET A 35 -12.69 33.80 24.36
C MET A 35 -12.10 32.41 24.55
N ALA A 36 -12.93 31.40 24.30
CA ALA A 36 -12.47 30.04 24.03
C ALA A 36 -11.50 30.11 22.84
N THR A 37 -10.21 30.01 23.12
CA THR A 37 -9.18 29.80 22.10
C THR A 37 -9.30 28.36 21.66
N THR A 38 -10.23 28.11 20.74
CA THR A 38 -10.29 26.88 19.95
C THR A 38 -8.97 26.82 19.19
N GLN A 39 -8.04 25.97 19.63
CA GLN A 39 -6.87 25.64 18.83
C GLN A 39 -7.36 24.91 17.58
N GLU A 40 -7.55 25.66 16.50
CA GLU A 40 -7.69 25.11 15.16
C GLU A 40 -6.45 24.25 14.89
N ILE A 41 -6.67 22.94 14.79
CA ILE A 41 -5.69 22.02 14.23
C ILE A 41 -5.43 22.53 12.81
N PRO A 42 -4.19 22.85 12.43
CA PRO A 42 -3.90 23.31 11.08
C PRO A 42 -4.41 22.25 10.09
N PRO A 43 -4.94 22.64 8.92
CA PRO A 43 -5.35 21.67 7.92
C PRO A 43 -4.12 20.82 7.61
N GLN A 44 -4.16 19.54 8.01
CA GLN A 44 -3.16 18.58 7.57
C GLN A 44 -3.12 18.71 6.06
N SER A 45 -1.98 19.07 5.51
CA SER A 45 -1.76 19.09 4.07
C SER A 45 -2.15 17.70 3.55
N MET A 46 -3.34 17.59 2.96
CA MET A 46 -3.87 16.33 2.45
C MET A 46 -3.18 16.01 1.13
N THR A 47 -1.87 15.75 1.17
CA THR A 47 -1.24 15.03 0.07
C THR A 47 -1.99 13.71 -0.04
N PRO A 48 -2.63 13.41 -1.17
CA PRO A 48 -3.34 12.15 -1.33
C PRO A 48 -2.37 11.00 -1.04
N ARG A 49 -2.83 9.97 -0.32
CA ARG A 49 -2.03 8.77 -0.14
C ARG A 49 -1.71 8.19 -1.52
N SER A 50 -0.54 7.57 -1.64
CA SER A 50 -0.14 6.90 -2.88
C SER A 50 -1.14 5.78 -3.21
N LEU A 51 -1.51 5.68 -4.49
CA LEU A 51 -2.39 4.61 -4.97
C LEU A 51 -1.59 3.32 -5.15
N TYR A 52 -2.15 2.15 -4.85
CA TYR A 52 -1.45 0.89 -5.09
C TYR A 52 -1.52 0.51 -6.57
N PHE A 53 -0.37 0.26 -7.20
CA PHE A 53 -0.23 -0.20 -8.58
C PHE A 53 0.00 -1.71 -8.64
N ALA A 54 -1.01 -2.44 -9.12
CA ALA A 54 -0.93 -3.88 -9.33
C ALA A 54 -0.51 -4.21 -10.78
N TYR A 55 0.50 -5.06 -10.94
CA TYR A 55 0.98 -5.57 -12.24
C TYR A 55 1.07 -7.10 -12.32
N GLY A 56 0.76 -7.79 -11.22
CA GLY A 56 0.77 -9.25 -11.12
C GLY A 56 -0.61 -9.79 -10.78
N SER A 57 -0.68 -10.85 -9.98
CA SER A 57 -1.96 -11.49 -9.63
C SER A 57 -2.97 -10.57 -8.93
N ASN A 58 -2.52 -9.48 -8.30
CA ASN A 58 -3.39 -8.44 -7.71
C ASN A 58 -4.11 -7.58 -8.76
N LEU A 59 -3.86 -7.74 -10.07
CA LEU A 59 -4.73 -7.21 -11.13
C LEU A 59 -6.17 -7.76 -10.99
N SER A 60 -6.32 -8.94 -10.36
CA SER A 60 -7.62 -9.49 -9.99
C SER A 60 -8.21 -8.74 -8.79
N PHE A 61 -9.27 -7.98 -9.01
CA PHE A 61 -10.03 -7.37 -7.91
C PHE A 61 -10.71 -8.44 -7.02
N THR A 62 -11.00 -9.63 -7.55
CA THR A 62 -11.39 -10.78 -6.71
C THR A 62 -10.28 -11.17 -5.74
N GLN A 63 -9.02 -11.22 -6.18
CA GLN A 63 -7.89 -11.51 -5.30
C GLN A 63 -7.67 -10.39 -4.29
N MET A 64 -7.75 -9.13 -4.73
CA MET A 64 -7.66 -7.97 -3.84
C MET A 64 -8.70 -8.06 -2.72
N ARG A 65 -9.95 -8.38 -3.05
CA ARG A 65 -11.04 -8.53 -2.05
C ARG A 65 -10.80 -9.66 -1.04
N LEU A 66 -10.08 -10.71 -1.44
CA LEU A 66 -9.72 -11.81 -0.54
C LEU A 66 -8.57 -11.45 0.41
N ARG A 67 -7.62 -10.63 -0.05
CA ARG A 67 -6.44 -10.20 0.72
C ARG A 67 -6.75 -9.03 1.66
N CYS A 68 -7.58 -8.09 1.19
CA CYS A 68 -7.90 -6.84 1.86
C CYS A 68 -9.18 -7.01 2.69
N THR A 69 -9.05 -7.36 3.96
CA THR A 69 -10.20 -7.65 4.85
C THR A 69 -10.55 -6.51 5.81
N GLY A 70 -9.72 -5.47 5.89
CA GLY A 70 -9.98 -4.28 6.71
C GLY A 70 -11.04 -3.37 6.09
N ASN A 71 -10.93 -3.06 4.80
CA ASN A 71 -11.93 -2.32 4.03
C ASN A 71 -12.00 -2.83 2.57
N PRO A 72 -12.50 -4.07 2.36
CA PRO A 72 -12.52 -4.72 1.06
C PRO A 72 -13.20 -3.89 -0.02
N ASP A 73 -14.30 -3.21 0.30
CA ASP A 73 -15.10 -2.49 -0.69
C ASP A 73 -14.35 -1.26 -1.24
N ARG A 74 -13.45 -0.67 -0.45
CA ARG A 74 -12.53 0.38 -0.91
C ARG A 74 -11.31 -0.21 -1.60
N SER A 75 -10.56 -1.06 -0.90
CA SER A 75 -9.23 -1.53 -1.34
C SER A 75 -9.27 -2.51 -2.52
N SER A 76 -10.41 -3.14 -2.80
CA SER A 76 -10.57 -4.03 -3.97
C SER A 76 -11.26 -3.39 -5.16
N LYS A 77 -11.71 -2.13 -5.04
CA LYS A 77 -12.31 -1.40 -6.16
C LYS A 77 -11.20 -0.87 -7.08
N PRO A 78 -11.13 -1.29 -8.36
CA PRO A 78 -10.20 -0.70 -9.30
C PRO A 78 -10.65 0.74 -9.61
N ILE A 79 -9.73 1.71 -9.57
CA ILE A 79 -10.05 3.14 -9.73
C ILE A 79 -9.45 3.76 -10.99
N ALA A 80 -8.40 3.15 -11.54
CA ALA A 80 -7.76 3.61 -12.77
C ALA A 80 -6.88 2.50 -13.40
N ILE A 81 -6.54 2.68 -14.66
CA ILE A 81 -5.46 1.98 -15.36
C ILE A 81 -4.33 2.98 -15.54
N ALA A 82 -3.10 2.54 -15.28
CA ALA A 82 -1.91 3.36 -15.40
C ALA A 82 -0.75 2.57 -16.00
N ARG A 83 0.32 3.27 -16.35
CA ARG A 83 1.55 2.67 -16.86
C ARG A 83 2.81 3.26 -16.19
N LEU A 84 3.84 2.42 -16.09
CA LEU A 84 5.19 2.78 -15.67
C LEU A 84 6.11 2.76 -16.90
N ASP A 85 6.57 3.92 -17.31
CA ASP A 85 7.32 4.11 -18.55
C ASP A 85 8.79 3.67 -18.42
N HIS A 86 9.27 2.91 -19.40
CA HIS A 86 10.59 2.28 -19.44
C HIS A 86 10.85 1.24 -18.34
N TRP A 87 9.81 0.79 -17.66
CA TRP A 87 9.89 -0.40 -16.80
C TRP A 87 9.74 -1.66 -17.64
N ARG A 88 10.19 -2.79 -17.09
CA ARG A 88 10.09 -4.11 -17.73
C ARG A 88 9.30 -5.06 -16.87
N TRP A 89 8.36 -5.80 -17.43
CA TRP A 89 7.62 -6.86 -16.74
C TRP A 89 8.25 -8.22 -17.01
N LEU A 90 8.33 -9.06 -15.98
CA LEU A 90 8.80 -10.44 -16.10
C LEU A 90 8.12 -11.36 -15.11
N ILE A 91 8.24 -12.67 -15.36
CA ILE A 91 8.22 -13.68 -14.30
C ILE A 91 9.66 -13.90 -13.85
N CYS A 92 9.97 -13.58 -12.58
CA CYS A 92 11.32 -13.72 -12.04
C CYS A 92 11.62 -15.17 -11.64
N GLN A 93 12.86 -15.46 -11.22
CA GLN A 93 13.28 -16.79 -10.78
C GLN A 93 12.52 -17.36 -9.57
N ALA A 94 11.75 -16.55 -8.83
CA ALA A 94 10.82 -17.04 -7.82
C ALA A 94 9.54 -17.67 -8.41
N GLY A 95 9.31 -17.50 -9.71
CA GLY A 95 8.13 -17.99 -10.43
C GLY A 95 6.90 -17.08 -10.30
N TYR A 96 7.10 -15.82 -9.91
CA TYR A 96 6.06 -14.79 -9.75
C TYR A 96 6.36 -13.56 -10.62
N ALA A 97 5.34 -12.74 -10.86
CA ALA A 97 5.53 -11.49 -11.57
C ALA A 97 6.41 -10.52 -10.77
N ASN A 98 7.30 -9.83 -11.47
CA ASN A 98 8.09 -8.72 -10.96
C ASN A 98 8.13 -7.60 -12.02
N VAL A 99 8.66 -6.45 -11.63
CA VAL A 99 9.01 -5.38 -12.55
C VAL A 99 10.45 -4.94 -12.33
N VAL A 100 11.16 -4.62 -13.41
CA VAL A 100 12.51 -4.06 -13.37
C VAL A 100 12.44 -2.58 -13.71
N PRO A 101 13.00 -1.69 -12.88
CA PRO A 101 13.00 -0.26 -13.16
C PRO A 101 14.00 0.10 -14.28
N PRO A 102 13.87 1.28 -14.90
CA PRO A 102 14.83 1.77 -15.89
C PRO A 102 16.24 1.85 -15.28
N ALA A 103 17.28 1.76 -16.11
CA ALA A 103 18.68 1.64 -15.68
C ALA A 103 19.13 2.70 -14.66
N ALA A 104 18.62 3.94 -14.78
CA ALA A 104 18.93 5.02 -13.84
C ALA A 104 18.47 4.75 -12.40
N LEU A 105 17.44 3.92 -12.22
CA LEU A 105 16.82 3.59 -10.94
C LEU A 105 17.24 2.20 -10.40
N ARG A 106 18.14 1.48 -11.07
CA ARG A 106 18.57 0.15 -10.63
C ARG A 106 19.56 0.27 -9.46
N VAL A 107 19.22 -0.37 -8.34
CA VAL A 107 19.97 -0.28 -7.07
C VAL A 107 20.57 -1.60 -6.60
N SER A 108 20.13 -2.72 -7.15
CA SER A 108 20.63 -4.04 -6.78
C SER A 108 21.53 -4.61 -7.87
N LYS A 109 22.46 -5.48 -7.46
CA LYS A 109 23.30 -6.21 -8.40
C LYS A 109 22.50 -7.07 -9.38
N GLU A 110 21.39 -7.67 -8.93
CA GLU A 110 20.53 -8.47 -9.81
C GLU A 110 19.89 -7.60 -10.90
N PHE A 111 19.49 -6.36 -10.59
CA PHE A 111 19.03 -5.43 -11.63
C PHE A 111 20.15 -5.00 -12.57
N GLU A 112 21.35 -4.74 -12.07
CA GLU A 112 22.49 -4.37 -12.91
C GLU A 112 22.90 -5.50 -13.85
N ASP A 113 22.95 -6.74 -13.35
CA ASP A 113 23.43 -7.90 -14.10
C ASP A 113 22.38 -8.43 -15.08
N PHE A 114 21.08 -8.45 -14.71
CA PHE A 114 20.02 -9.14 -15.49
C PHE A 114 18.91 -8.22 -16.00
N GLY A 115 18.86 -6.95 -15.56
CA GLY A 115 17.77 -6.05 -15.91
C GLY A 115 17.64 -5.76 -17.41
N ASP A 116 18.75 -5.81 -18.15
CA ASP A 116 18.77 -5.63 -19.61
C ASP A 116 18.43 -6.91 -20.38
N GLU A 117 18.46 -8.07 -19.72
CA GLU A 117 17.99 -9.33 -20.32
C GLU A 117 16.46 -9.40 -20.35
N VAL A 118 15.78 -8.59 -19.54
CA VAL A 118 14.31 -8.54 -19.53
C VAL A 118 13.81 -7.81 -20.78
N PRO A 119 12.97 -8.46 -21.62
CA PRO A 119 12.47 -7.84 -22.84
C PRO A 119 11.69 -6.54 -22.59
N VAL A 120 11.78 -5.63 -23.56
CA VAL A 120 10.94 -4.43 -23.63
C VAL A 120 9.46 -4.81 -23.51
N SER A 121 8.72 -4.09 -22.68
CA SER A 121 7.33 -4.39 -22.37
C SER A 121 6.38 -3.71 -23.36
N GLY A 122 6.08 -4.44 -24.43
CA GLY A 122 5.16 -3.98 -25.48
C GLY A 122 5.77 -2.90 -26.37
N ASP A 123 4.97 -2.39 -27.30
CA ASP A 123 5.40 -1.36 -28.26
C ASP A 123 5.56 0.02 -27.59
N GLU A 124 4.83 0.22 -26.49
CA GLU A 124 4.83 1.44 -25.69
C GLU A 124 6.02 1.55 -24.73
N ASP A 125 6.88 0.53 -24.66
CA ASP A 125 8.02 0.47 -23.74
C ASP A 125 7.60 0.77 -22.28
N ALA A 126 6.54 0.12 -21.81
CA ALA A 126 5.94 0.43 -20.52
C ALA A 126 5.27 -0.79 -19.87
N VAL A 127 5.15 -0.77 -18.54
CA VAL A 127 4.37 -1.77 -17.80
C VAL A 127 3.01 -1.20 -17.46
N PHE A 128 1.93 -1.87 -17.87
CA PHE A 128 0.57 -1.49 -17.49
C PHE A 128 0.15 -2.16 -16.18
N GLY A 129 -0.65 -1.45 -15.40
CA GLY A 129 -1.21 -1.92 -14.13
C GLY A 129 -2.56 -1.31 -13.82
N VAL A 130 -3.20 -1.84 -12.77
CA VAL A 130 -4.47 -1.34 -12.22
C VAL A 130 -4.18 -0.64 -10.90
N LEU A 131 -4.78 0.52 -10.71
CA LEU A 131 -4.68 1.32 -9.49
C LEU A 131 -5.82 1.02 -8.53
N PHE A 132 -5.49 0.96 -7.23
CA PHE A 132 -6.43 0.81 -6.11
C PHE A 132 -6.19 1.91 -5.05
N ASP A 133 -7.25 2.48 -4.50
CA ASP A 133 -7.16 3.34 -3.30
C ASP A 133 -7.18 2.45 -2.04
N MET A 134 -6.00 2.20 -1.48
CA MET A 134 -5.85 1.27 -0.36
C MET A 134 -6.21 1.91 0.97
N ASP A 135 -6.94 1.17 1.79
CA ASP A 135 -7.02 1.46 3.22
C ASP A 135 -5.68 1.11 3.92
N VAL A 136 -5.33 1.87 4.96
CA VAL A 136 -4.08 1.68 5.71
C VAL A 136 -4.02 0.30 6.37
N ALA A 137 -5.17 -0.23 6.81
CA ALA A 137 -5.23 -1.59 7.35
C ALA A 137 -4.95 -2.64 6.27
N ASP A 138 -5.46 -2.43 5.06
CA ASP A 138 -5.30 -3.38 3.95
C ASP A 138 -3.92 -3.32 3.31
N GLU A 139 -3.28 -2.14 3.28
CA GLU A 139 -1.87 -2.03 2.89
C GLU A 139 -0.97 -2.89 3.77
N LYS A 140 -1.22 -2.93 5.09
CA LYS A 140 -0.48 -3.81 6.02
C LYS A 140 -0.75 -5.29 5.77
N LEU A 141 -1.98 -5.66 5.37
CA LEU A 141 -2.30 -7.03 4.98
C LEU A 141 -1.58 -7.41 3.68
N LEU A 142 -1.51 -6.49 2.71
CA LEU A 142 -0.71 -6.69 1.51
C LEU A 142 0.77 -6.80 1.81
N ASP A 143 1.33 -5.98 2.71
CA ASP A 143 2.74 -6.08 3.10
C ASP A 143 3.09 -7.50 3.58
N VAL A 144 2.19 -8.19 4.29
CA VAL A 144 2.35 -9.62 4.65
C VAL A 144 2.31 -10.54 3.43
N HIS A 145 1.40 -10.30 2.48
CA HIS A 145 1.27 -11.10 1.26
C HIS A 145 2.43 -10.92 0.27
N GLU A 146 3.02 -9.74 0.24
CA GLU A 146 4.18 -9.40 -0.59
C GLU A 146 5.51 -9.64 0.16
N GLY A 147 5.44 -10.14 1.39
CA GLY A 147 6.62 -10.53 2.18
C GLY A 147 7.55 -9.35 2.50
N VAL A 148 6.99 -8.18 2.80
CA VAL A 148 7.77 -6.97 3.12
C VAL A 148 8.50 -7.14 4.46
N ASP A 149 9.80 -6.87 4.47
CA ASP A 149 10.59 -6.81 5.70
C ASP A 149 10.48 -5.43 6.36
N HIS A 150 9.61 -5.33 7.37
CA HIS A 150 9.43 -4.10 8.14
C HIS A 150 10.63 -3.72 9.03
N HIS A 151 11.64 -4.58 9.16
CA HIS A 151 12.87 -4.30 9.89
C HIS A 151 14.04 -3.92 8.97
N ALA A 152 13.81 -3.86 7.65
CA ALA A 152 14.81 -3.46 6.70
C ALA A 152 15.31 -2.03 6.98
N GLY A 153 16.62 -1.83 6.79
CA GLY A 153 17.25 -0.52 6.98
C GLY A 153 16.82 0.52 5.93
N PRO A 154 17.19 1.79 6.13
CA PRO A 154 16.94 2.83 5.13
C PRO A 154 17.71 2.56 3.83
N SER A 155 17.22 3.11 2.72
CA SER A 155 17.87 2.99 1.40
C SER A 155 19.34 3.46 1.43
N GLN A 156 20.24 2.63 0.92
CA GLN A 156 21.70 2.81 0.94
C GLN A 156 22.23 3.60 -0.26
N HIS A 157 21.37 3.96 -1.22
CA HIS A 157 21.75 4.67 -2.45
C HIS A 157 20.88 5.92 -2.73
N PRO A 158 20.79 6.87 -1.78
CA PRO A 158 19.91 8.04 -1.91
C PRO A 158 20.27 8.96 -3.08
N ASP A 159 21.55 8.98 -3.51
CA ASP A 159 22.02 9.76 -4.65
C ASP A 159 21.54 9.19 -6.00
N ARG A 160 21.20 7.90 -6.04
CA ARG A 160 20.73 7.20 -7.24
C ARG A 160 19.21 7.12 -7.28
N VAL A 161 18.62 6.67 -6.17
CA VAL A 161 17.16 6.62 -6.01
C VAL A 161 16.81 7.38 -4.74
N PRO A 162 16.09 8.51 -4.84
CA PRO A 162 15.71 9.31 -3.68
C PRO A 162 14.96 8.49 -2.63
N VAL A 163 15.18 8.80 -1.36
CA VAL A 163 14.46 8.16 -0.24
C VAL A 163 12.94 8.32 -0.31
N SER A 164 12.44 9.35 -0.99
CA SER A 164 11.01 9.51 -1.25
C SER A 164 10.46 8.49 -2.24
N VAL A 165 11.31 7.93 -3.11
CA VAL A 165 10.97 6.89 -4.09
C VAL A 165 11.19 5.51 -3.50
N ARG A 166 12.32 5.31 -2.83
CA ARG A 166 12.68 4.04 -2.21
C ARG A 166 13.13 4.31 -0.77
N PRO A 167 12.23 4.22 0.22
CA PRO A 167 12.55 4.60 1.60
C PRO A 167 13.47 3.59 2.31
N THR A 168 13.27 2.30 2.05
CA THR A 168 13.96 1.19 2.73
C THR A 168 14.70 0.30 1.74
N GLU A 169 15.61 -0.52 2.23
CA GLU A 169 16.10 -1.71 1.53
C GLU A 169 15.01 -2.80 1.48
N GLN A 170 15.13 -3.78 0.57
CA GLN A 170 14.27 -4.98 0.61
C GLN A 170 14.48 -5.82 1.89
N GLY A 171 15.67 -5.81 2.46
CA GLY A 171 15.99 -6.61 3.64
C GLY A 171 15.92 -8.11 3.37
N GLN A 172 15.33 -8.88 4.30
CA GLN A 172 15.13 -10.33 4.18
C GLN A 172 13.77 -10.71 3.57
N GLY A 173 13.02 -9.71 3.08
CA GLY A 173 11.70 -9.87 2.49
C GLY A 173 11.73 -10.29 1.02
N ASP A 174 10.54 -10.57 0.48
CA ASP A 174 10.35 -10.95 -0.92
C ASP A 174 10.27 -9.73 -1.86
N TYR A 175 9.54 -8.68 -1.45
CA TYR A 175 9.41 -7.44 -2.21
C TYR A 175 9.65 -6.22 -1.31
N ASN A 176 10.15 -5.14 -1.91
CA ASN A 176 10.29 -3.82 -1.30
C ASN A 176 9.22 -2.84 -1.80
N LYS A 177 8.96 -1.78 -1.04
CA LYS A 177 7.98 -0.74 -1.37
C LYS A 177 8.64 0.43 -2.10
N TRP A 178 8.16 0.71 -3.29
CA TRP A 178 8.60 1.84 -4.12
C TRP A 178 7.44 2.80 -4.35
N TYR A 179 7.75 4.09 -4.32
CA TYR A 179 6.82 5.19 -4.53
C TYR A 179 7.22 5.98 -5.78
N VAL A 180 6.57 5.70 -6.91
CA VAL A 180 7.01 6.21 -8.21
C VAL A 180 5.88 6.93 -8.93
N PRO A 181 6.18 7.90 -9.81
CA PRO A 181 5.16 8.46 -10.68
C PRO A 181 4.71 7.41 -11.72
N ALA A 182 3.40 7.28 -11.89
CA ALA A 182 2.79 6.48 -12.96
C ALA A 182 1.88 7.37 -13.82
N THR A 183 1.92 7.14 -15.13
CA THR A 183 1.07 7.84 -16.09
C THR A 183 -0.30 7.16 -16.11
N VAL A 184 -1.35 7.86 -15.69
CA VAL A 184 -2.74 7.37 -15.75
C VAL A 184 -3.21 7.40 -17.18
N THR A 185 -3.72 6.27 -17.67
CA THR A 185 -4.26 6.17 -19.03
C THR A 185 -5.78 6.27 -19.04
N THR A 186 -6.43 5.73 -18.01
CA THR A 186 -7.89 5.74 -17.88
C THR A 186 -8.29 5.81 -16.41
N TRP A 187 -9.11 6.79 -16.04
CA TRP A 187 -9.83 6.78 -14.76
C TRP A 187 -11.11 5.95 -14.88
N LEU A 188 -11.40 5.12 -13.87
CA LEU A 188 -12.57 4.24 -13.85
C LEU A 188 -13.72 4.80 -13.02
N ASP A 189 -13.47 5.85 -12.24
CA ASP A 189 -14.52 6.62 -11.58
C ASP A 189 -14.18 8.12 -11.44
N GLU A 190 -15.23 8.94 -11.48
CA GLU A 190 -15.13 10.40 -11.46
C GLU A 190 -14.70 10.96 -10.09
N GLU A 191 -14.94 10.23 -9.00
CA GLU A 191 -14.60 10.67 -7.65
C GLU A 191 -13.08 10.68 -7.46
N HIS A 192 -12.43 9.57 -7.82
CA HIS A 192 -10.97 9.45 -7.78
C HIS A 192 -10.33 10.33 -8.84
N GLN A 193 -10.93 10.45 -10.03
CA GLN A 193 -10.46 11.42 -11.01
C GLN A 193 -10.48 12.84 -10.44
N ARG A 194 -11.54 13.27 -9.76
CA ARG A 194 -11.57 14.62 -9.14
C ARG A 194 -10.57 14.79 -8.00
N ARG A 195 -10.32 13.71 -7.24
CA ARG A 195 -9.42 13.75 -6.07
C ARG A 195 -7.94 13.70 -6.41
N TRP A 196 -7.54 12.95 -7.43
CA TRP A 196 -6.14 12.83 -7.87
C TRP A 196 -5.82 13.62 -9.14
N GLY A 197 -6.80 13.80 -10.05
CA GLY A 197 -6.87 14.87 -11.07
C GLY A 197 -5.79 14.96 -12.14
N GLY A 198 -4.70 14.20 -12.02
CA GLY A 198 -3.52 14.32 -12.86
C GLY A 198 -3.34 13.17 -13.83
N ASP A 199 -2.69 13.49 -14.95
CA ASP A 199 -2.18 12.49 -15.92
C ASP A 199 -1.04 11.66 -15.33
N VAL A 200 -0.41 12.17 -14.26
CA VAL A 200 0.66 11.49 -13.52
C VAL A 200 0.34 11.52 -12.04
N VAL A 201 0.35 10.35 -11.40
CA VAL A 201 0.07 10.19 -9.97
C VAL A 201 1.20 9.41 -9.30
N ASN A 202 1.52 9.74 -8.05
CA ASN A 202 2.47 8.97 -7.27
C ASN A 202 1.80 7.69 -6.75
N ILE A 203 2.40 6.54 -7.02
CA ILE A 203 1.84 5.22 -6.71
C ILE A 203 2.77 4.45 -5.78
N LEU A 204 2.23 3.49 -5.03
CA LEU A 204 2.95 2.43 -4.35
C LEU A 204 3.04 1.21 -5.29
N VAL A 205 4.24 0.70 -5.53
CA VAL A 205 4.48 -0.55 -6.25
C VAL A 205 5.43 -1.43 -5.44
N TYR A 206 5.14 -2.74 -5.38
CA TYR A 206 6.03 -3.72 -4.77
C TYR A 206 7.04 -4.21 -5.80
N VAL A 207 8.32 -4.18 -5.48
CA VAL A 207 9.40 -4.53 -6.41
C VAL A 207 10.33 -5.53 -5.74
N ASP A 208 10.59 -6.64 -6.40
CA ASP A 208 11.57 -7.62 -5.94
C ASP A 208 12.94 -7.26 -6.54
N GLU A 209 13.74 -6.59 -5.73
CA GLU A 209 15.05 -6.06 -6.05
C GLU A 209 16.10 -7.16 -6.19
N ASN A 210 15.88 -8.29 -5.55
CA ASN A 210 16.86 -9.37 -5.46
C ASN A 210 16.67 -10.44 -6.54
N ARG A 211 15.63 -10.32 -7.38
CA ARG A 211 15.30 -11.34 -8.40
C ARG A 211 14.83 -10.71 -9.71
N ALA A 212 15.75 -10.61 -10.67
CA ALA A 212 15.51 -9.99 -11.97
C ALA A 212 15.70 -10.94 -13.18
N ARG A 213 15.97 -12.22 -12.94
CA ARG A 213 16.19 -13.21 -14.01
C ARG A 213 14.86 -13.76 -14.50
N VAL A 214 14.68 -13.78 -15.82
CA VAL A 214 13.49 -14.35 -16.44
C VAL A 214 13.41 -15.86 -16.18
N SER A 215 12.26 -16.34 -15.74
CA SER A 215 12.01 -17.77 -15.50
C SER A 215 10.57 -18.18 -15.79
N ALA A 216 10.29 -19.48 -15.69
CA ALA A 216 8.95 -20.02 -15.86
C ALA A 216 8.06 -19.71 -14.62
N PRO A 217 6.76 -19.44 -14.80
CA PRO A 217 5.87 -19.26 -13.67
C PRO A 217 5.63 -20.57 -12.94
N LYS A 218 5.29 -20.46 -11.66
CA LYS A 218 4.78 -21.62 -10.93
C LYS A 218 3.41 -22.05 -11.48
N VAL A 219 3.14 -23.35 -11.48
CA VAL A 219 1.91 -23.91 -12.04
C VAL A 219 0.67 -23.34 -11.35
N GLU A 220 0.69 -23.20 -10.02
CA GLU A 220 -0.39 -22.59 -9.25
C GLU A 220 -0.56 -21.10 -9.53
N TYR A 221 0.51 -20.42 -9.96
CA TYR A 221 0.48 -19.00 -10.26
C TYR A 221 -0.19 -18.71 -11.61
N ILE A 222 -0.04 -19.61 -12.59
CA ILE A 222 -0.67 -19.48 -13.91
C ILE A 222 -2.18 -19.25 -13.79
N SER A 223 -2.87 -20.07 -12.99
CA SER A 223 -4.32 -19.93 -12.77
C SER A 223 -4.72 -18.59 -12.13
N ARG A 224 -3.88 -18.06 -11.23
CA ARG A 224 -4.11 -16.75 -10.60
C ARG A 224 -3.92 -15.61 -11.59
N MET A 225 -2.85 -15.66 -12.37
CA MET A 225 -2.60 -14.67 -13.44
C MET A 225 -3.66 -14.73 -14.54
N ASN A 226 -4.11 -15.92 -14.93
CA ASN A 226 -5.20 -16.08 -15.91
C ASN A 226 -6.50 -15.41 -15.45
N ARG A 227 -6.84 -15.49 -14.16
CA ARG A 227 -7.96 -14.73 -13.59
C ARG A 227 -7.70 -13.24 -13.60
N ALA A 228 -6.50 -12.84 -13.18
CA ALA A 228 -6.10 -11.44 -13.07
C ALA A 228 -6.15 -10.71 -14.41
N ILE A 229 -5.61 -11.31 -15.48
CA ILE A 229 -5.68 -10.79 -16.85
C ILE A 229 -7.14 -10.69 -17.31
N ARG A 230 -7.92 -11.77 -17.14
CA ARG A 230 -9.35 -11.80 -17.57
C ARG A 230 -10.17 -10.72 -16.88
N GLU A 231 -9.98 -10.52 -15.57
CA GLU A 231 -10.68 -9.50 -14.79
C GLU A 231 -10.23 -8.09 -15.17
N ALA A 232 -8.93 -7.85 -15.31
CA ALA A 232 -8.44 -6.53 -15.73
C ALA A 232 -8.93 -6.14 -17.13
N GLU A 233 -9.02 -7.10 -18.06
CA GLU A 233 -9.56 -6.84 -19.40
C GLU A 233 -11.04 -6.39 -19.39
N THR A 234 -11.84 -6.76 -18.37
CA THR A 234 -13.25 -6.33 -18.31
C THR A 234 -13.41 -4.85 -17.97
N ILE A 235 -12.39 -4.24 -17.37
CA ILE A 235 -12.35 -2.81 -17.03
C ILE A 235 -11.52 -1.99 -18.03
N GLY A 236 -11.16 -2.57 -19.18
CA GLY A 236 -10.47 -1.87 -20.26
C GLY A 236 -8.94 -1.96 -20.23
N PHE A 237 -8.36 -2.89 -19.46
CA PHE A 237 -6.92 -3.13 -19.49
C PHE A 237 -6.44 -3.51 -20.90
N PRO A 238 -5.28 -3.04 -21.39
CA PRO A 238 -4.91 -3.20 -22.79
C PRO A 238 -4.64 -4.66 -23.18
N LYS A 239 -5.58 -5.25 -23.91
CA LYS A 239 -5.51 -6.66 -24.37
C LYS A 239 -4.26 -6.95 -25.19
N LYS A 240 -3.91 -6.06 -26.12
CA LYS A 240 -2.71 -6.20 -26.95
C LYS A 240 -1.45 -6.28 -26.10
N TRP A 241 -1.31 -5.38 -25.11
CA TRP A 241 -0.16 -5.41 -24.21
C TRP A 241 -0.13 -6.69 -23.35
N ALA A 242 -1.28 -7.13 -22.84
CA ALA A 242 -1.37 -8.38 -22.08
C ALA A 242 -0.95 -9.59 -22.94
N GLU A 243 -1.36 -9.64 -24.20
CA GLU A 243 -0.95 -10.67 -25.17
C GLU A 243 0.56 -10.61 -25.46
N ASP A 244 1.07 -9.42 -25.76
CA ASP A 244 2.45 -9.23 -26.18
C ASP A 244 3.46 -9.33 -25.03
N VAL A 245 3.02 -9.15 -23.78
CA VAL A 245 3.92 -9.13 -22.61
C VAL A 245 3.63 -10.29 -21.66
N MET A 246 2.41 -10.37 -21.12
CA MET A 246 2.09 -11.35 -20.08
C MET A 246 1.89 -12.77 -20.62
N ARG A 247 1.19 -12.91 -21.76
CA ARG A 247 0.82 -14.22 -22.31
C ARG A 247 2.00 -15.05 -22.83
N LYS A 248 3.11 -14.39 -23.14
CA LYS A 248 4.39 -15.07 -23.42
C LYS A 248 4.83 -16.01 -22.30
N SER A 249 4.54 -15.63 -21.04
CA SER A 249 4.89 -16.43 -19.86
C SER A 249 3.69 -17.12 -19.22
N ILE A 250 2.46 -16.60 -19.39
CA ILE A 250 1.24 -17.11 -18.77
C ILE A 250 0.32 -17.76 -19.82
N PRO A 251 0.51 -19.07 -20.11
CA PRO A 251 -0.36 -19.77 -21.05
C PRO A 251 -1.79 -19.90 -20.51
N LEU A 252 -2.75 -19.94 -21.43
CA LEU A 252 -4.12 -20.34 -21.12
C LEU A 252 -4.11 -21.81 -20.70
N VAL A 253 -4.81 -22.11 -19.60
CA VAL A 253 -5.05 -23.48 -19.09
C VAL A 253 -6.48 -23.90 -19.34
#